data_AF-A0A7Y8L0Y5-F1
#
_entry.id   AF-A0A7Y8L0Y5-F1
#
_cell.length_a   1.000
_cell.length_b   1.000
_cell.length_c   1.000
_cell.angle_alpha   90.00
_cell.angle_beta   90.00
_cell.angle_gamma   90.00
#
_symmetry.space_group_name_H-M   'P 1'
#
loop_
_entity.id
_entity.type
_entity.pdbx_description
1 polymer ?
#
loop_
_entity_poly.entity_id
_entity_poly.type
_entity_poly.pdbx_seq_one_letter_code
_entity_poly.pdbx_strand_id
1 'polypeptide(L)'
;MLLNLVIPVKLLIFKKWFGVYLFDSSAQSVVLIIDYLIHLTIYSSIVYIFSSILRFLTQRSNNEARLKDNYSILIYASIPYLVGAVILFPFELILFGNFLFSANPSPFVFKEVQAYLMLMFESILIIWSFLLTFFAVKVQTNKNIVSFIFSLSFNGINFLLLKVISYFLS
;
A
#
# COMPACT_ATOMS: atom_id res chain seq x y z
N MET A 1 12.95 -3.67 8.13
CA MET A 1 13.08 -2.32 8.76
C MET A 1 13.15 -1.22 7.70
N LEU A 2 14.10 -1.24 6.75
CA LEU A 2 14.16 -0.25 5.66
C LEU A 2 12.89 -0.20 4.78
N LEU A 3 12.34 -1.36 4.42
CA LEU A 3 11.07 -1.45 3.66
C LEU A 3 9.92 -0.66 4.31
N ASN A 4 9.85 -0.66 5.64
CA ASN A 4 8.80 0.05 6.38
C ASN A 4 8.89 1.57 6.25
N LEU A 5 10.07 2.11 5.91
CA LEU A 5 10.26 3.54 5.65
C LEU A 5 9.86 3.94 4.22
N VAL A 6 9.98 3.00 3.28
CA VAL A 6 9.73 3.25 1.85
C VAL A 6 8.25 3.10 1.49
N ILE A 7 7.55 2.13 2.09
CA ILE A 7 6.14 1.85 1.79
C ILE A 7 5.25 3.09 2.04
N PRO A 8 5.39 3.86 3.14
CA PRO A 8 4.64 5.09 3.34
C PRO A 8 4.87 6.15 2.26
N VAL A 9 6.06 6.20 1.65
CA VAL A 9 6.32 7.10 0.51
C VAL A 9 5.46 6.71 -0.68
N LYS A 10 5.34 5.42 -0.98
CA LYS A 10 4.42 4.97 -2.04
C LYS A 10 2.98 5.30 -1.71
N LEU A 11 2.55 5.07 -0.47
CA LEU A 11 1.18 5.37 -0.05
C LEU A 11 0.86 6.87 -0.20
N LEU A 12 1.82 7.76 0.07
CA LEU A 12 1.69 9.20 -0.20
C LEU A 12 1.55 9.54 -1.67
N ILE A 13 2.39 8.93 -2.52
CA ILE A 13 2.31 9.08 -3.98
C ILE A 13 0.94 8.65 -4.46
N PHE A 14 0.48 7.49 -3.99
CA PHE A 14 -0.81 6.92 -4.36
C PHE A 14 -1.97 7.81 -3.88
N LYS A 15 -1.89 8.37 -2.66
CA LYS A 15 -2.84 9.39 -2.14
C LYS A 15 -2.95 10.56 -3.11
N LYS A 16 -1.82 11.11 -3.58
CA LYS A 16 -1.84 12.27 -4.47
C LYS A 16 -2.40 11.92 -5.85
N TRP A 17 -2.03 10.75 -6.39
CA TRP A 17 -2.53 10.30 -7.68
C TRP A 17 -4.04 10.04 -7.61
N PHE A 18 -4.50 9.14 -6.73
CA PHE A 18 -5.93 8.82 -6.61
C PHE A 18 -6.79 9.95 -6.03
N GLY A 19 -6.25 10.75 -5.10
CA GLY A 19 -6.98 11.82 -4.43
C GLY A 19 -7.46 12.90 -5.38
N VAL A 20 -6.58 13.28 -6.31
CA VAL A 20 -6.86 14.26 -7.36
C VAL A 20 -7.94 13.76 -8.33
N TYR A 21 -7.99 12.45 -8.62
CA TYR A 21 -8.95 11.91 -9.60
C TYR A 21 -10.32 11.53 -9.03
N LEU A 22 -10.38 11.03 -7.79
CA LEU A 22 -11.64 10.54 -7.23
C LEU A 22 -12.40 11.59 -6.43
N PHE A 23 -11.73 12.64 -5.92
CA PHE A 23 -12.32 13.50 -4.90
C PHE A 23 -12.26 15.01 -5.20
N ASP A 24 -11.76 15.40 -6.37
CA ASP A 24 -11.71 16.79 -6.85
C ASP A 24 -11.10 17.78 -5.84
N SER A 25 -10.27 17.26 -4.91
CA SER A 25 -9.66 18.04 -3.86
C SER A 25 -8.35 18.63 -4.39
N SER A 26 -8.26 19.96 -4.36
CA SER A 26 -7.01 20.65 -4.59
C SER A 26 -6.04 20.22 -3.48
N ALA A 27 -4.95 19.57 -3.86
CA ALA A 27 -3.94 19.13 -2.91
C ALA A 27 -3.31 20.35 -2.24
N GLN A 28 -3.84 20.77 -1.08
CA GLN A 28 -3.16 21.75 -0.27
C GLN A 28 -1.83 21.14 0.18
N SER A 29 -0.77 21.94 0.07
CA SER A 29 0.58 21.56 0.49
C SER A 29 0.66 21.54 2.02
N VAL A 30 0.00 20.58 2.67
CA VAL A 30 0.38 20.19 4.02
C VAL A 30 1.87 19.84 3.98
N VAL A 31 2.61 20.21 5.02
CA VAL A 31 4.03 19.94 5.17
C VAL A 31 4.28 18.45 4.91
N LEU A 32 4.88 18.12 3.76
CA LEU A 32 5.07 16.73 3.26
C LEU A 32 5.67 15.79 4.30
N ILE A 33 6.50 16.34 5.19
CA ILE A 33 7.13 15.61 6.29
C ILE A 33 6.09 15.14 7.31
N ILE A 34 5.13 15.97 7.69
CA ILE A 34 4.06 15.62 8.64
C ILE A 34 3.17 14.53 8.03
N ASP A 35 2.77 14.70 6.77
CA ASP A 35 2.00 13.70 6.03
C ASP A 35 2.72 12.35 5.99
N TYR A 36 4.03 12.36 5.73
CA TYR A 36 4.86 11.16 5.76
C TYR A 36 4.90 10.49 7.14
N LEU A 37 5.14 11.27 8.20
CA LEU A 37 5.20 10.74 9.56
C LEU A 37 3.87 10.13 10.02
N ILE A 38 2.74 10.73 9.62
CA ILE A 38 1.40 10.18 9.88
C ILE A 38 1.24 8.83 9.17
N HIS A 39 1.56 8.74 7.87
CA HIS A 39 1.45 7.48 7.12
C HIS A 39 2.37 6.40 7.69
N LEU A 40 3.61 6.76 8.03
CA LEU A 40 4.58 5.84 8.63
C LEU A 40 4.05 5.27 9.94
N THR A 41 3.51 6.11 10.81
CA THR A 41 3.01 5.72 12.13
C THR A 41 1.80 4.79 12.00
N ILE A 42 0.82 5.17 11.16
CA ILE A 42 -0.41 4.37 11.00
C ILE A 42 -0.08 3.04 10.32
N TYR A 43 0.72 3.04 9.25
CA TYR A 43 1.10 1.82 8.55
C TYR A 43 1.86 0.86 9.47
N SER A 44 2.85 1.36 10.22
CA SER A 44 3.59 0.56 11.20
C SER A 44 2.68 -0.04 12.27
N SER A 45 1.69 0.73 12.72
CA SER A 45 0.70 0.26 13.71
C SER A 45 -0.19 -0.85 13.15
N ILE A 46 -0.65 -0.72 11.91
CA ILE A 46 -1.44 -1.76 11.23
C ILE A 46 -0.64 -3.05 11.11
N VAL A 47 0.60 -2.97 10.61
CA VAL A 47 1.45 -4.17 10.48
C VAL A 47 1.67 -4.80 11.85
N TYR A 48 1.90 -4.01 12.90
CA TYR A 48 2.05 -4.52 14.26
C TYR A 48 0.79 -5.23 14.78
N ILE A 49 -0.40 -4.63 14.58
CA ILE A 49 -1.68 -5.23 14.94
C ILE A 49 -1.88 -6.56 14.20
N PHE A 50 -1.69 -6.58 12.89
CA PHE A 50 -1.83 -7.80 12.08
C PHE A 50 -0.80 -8.86 12.43
N SER A 51 0.43 -8.48 12.79
CA SER A 51 1.45 -9.40 13.27
C SER A 51 1.04 -10.07 14.59
N SER A 52 0.39 -9.30 15.46
CA SER A 52 -0.15 -9.77 16.74
C SER A 52 -1.32 -10.73 16.53
N ILE A 53 -2.24 -10.40 15.61
CA ILE A 53 -3.34 -11.30 15.19
C ILE A 53 -2.77 -12.59 14.62
N LEU A 54 -1.77 -12.50 13.73
CA LEU A 54 -1.16 -13.67 13.12
C LEU A 54 -0.50 -14.56 14.17
N ARG A 55 0.18 -13.97 15.16
CA ARG A 55 0.77 -14.71 16.29
C ARG A 55 -0.30 -15.47 17.08
N PHE A 56 -1.45 -14.85 17.33
CA PHE A 56 -2.57 -15.52 18.00
C PHE A 56 -3.13 -16.67 17.17
N LEU A 57 -3.22 -16.51 15.84
CA LEU A 57 -3.70 -17.56 14.94
C LEU A 57 -2.71 -18.74 14.85
N THR A 58 -1.39 -18.48 14.89
CA THR A 58 -0.35 -19.51 14.77
C THR A 58 -0.10 -20.26 16.07
N GLN A 59 -0.36 -19.66 17.24
CA GLN A 59 -0.31 -20.35 18.53
C GLN A 59 -1.22 -21.59 18.59
N ARG A 60 -2.33 -21.57 17.83
CA ARG A 60 -3.23 -22.73 17.71
C ARG A 60 -2.70 -23.86 16.83
N SER A 61 -1.58 -23.64 16.13
CA SER A 61 -1.02 -24.54 15.13
C SER A 61 0.32 -25.15 15.51
N ASN A 62 0.69 -25.17 16.80
CA ASN A 62 1.99 -25.66 17.32
C ASN A 62 3.23 -24.95 16.75
N ASN A 63 3.05 -23.87 15.97
CA ASN A 63 4.14 -23.06 15.45
C ASN A 63 4.42 -21.91 16.42
N GLU A 64 5.61 -21.92 17.03
CA GLU A 64 6.12 -20.82 17.87
C GLU A 64 6.61 -19.64 17.03
N ALA A 65 5.70 -19.06 16.23
CA ALA A 65 6.03 -17.87 15.46
C ALA A 65 6.20 -16.66 16.38
N ARG A 66 7.38 -16.05 16.39
CA ARG A 66 7.64 -14.83 17.16
C ARG A 66 6.97 -13.65 16.47
N LEU A 67 6.50 -12.68 17.25
CA LEU A 67 5.86 -11.47 16.71
C LEU A 67 6.75 -10.73 15.71
N LYS A 68 8.06 -10.69 15.98
CA LYS A 68 9.07 -10.07 15.10
C LYS A 68 9.17 -10.76 13.75
N ASP A 69 9.00 -12.08 13.69
CA ASP A 69 9.07 -12.86 12.46
C ASP A 69 7.84 -12.59 11.61
N ASN A 70 6.65 -12.60 12.23
CA ASN A 70 5.39 -12.24 11.59
C ASN A 70 5.41 -10.82 11.03
N TYR A 71 5.92 -9.88 11.81
CA TYR A 71 6.10 -8.49 11.40
C TYR A 71 7.03 -8.37 10.19
N SER A 72 8.15 -9.08 10.20
CA SER A 72 9.10 -9.07 9.09
C SER A 72 8.51 -9.65 7.81
N ILE A 73 7.74 -10.74 7.93
CA ILE A 73 7.10 -11.40 6.80
C ILE A 73 6.00 -10.51 6.19
N LEU A 74 5.19 -9.82 7.00
CA LEU A 74 4.16 -8.91 6.50
C LEU A 74 4.75 -7.67 5.83
N ILE A 75 5.85 -7.13 6.35
CA ILE A 75 6.60 -6.07 5.65
C ILE A 75 7.14 -6.58 4.32
N TYR A 76 7.70 -7.79 4.30
CA TYR A 76 8.22 -8.38 3.07
C TYR A 76 7.11 -8.58 2.02
N ALA A 77 5.92 -9.01 2.44
CA ALA A 77 4.77 -9.14 1.54
C ALA A 77 4.37 -7.81 0.86
N SER A 78 4.79 -6.68 1.43
CA SER A 78 4.55 -5.33 0.91
C SER A 78 5.64 -4.83 -0.07
N ILE A 79 6.57 -5.68 -0.49
CA ILE A 79 7.60 -5.38 -1.52
C ILE A 79 7.02 -4.82 -2.84
N PRO A 80 5.87 -5.28 -3.35
CA PRO A 80 5.33 -4.74 -4.61
C PRO A 80 5.07 -3.23 -4.55
N TYR A 81 4.72 -2.69 -3.38
CA TYR A 81 4.62 -1.24 -3.18
C TYR A 81 5.97 -0.53 -3.31
N LEU A 82 7.07 -1.15 -2.88
CA LEU A 82 8.42 -0.62 -3.08
C LEU A 82 8.77 -0.57 -4.58
N VAL A 83 8.41 -1.61 -5.33
CA VAL A 83 8.58 -1.63 -6.80
C VAL A 83 7.78 -0.49 -7.44
N GLY A 84 6.54 -0.29 -7.00
CA GLY A 84 5.72 0.84 -7.45
C GLY A 84 6.29 2.21 -7.09
N ALA A 85 7.01 2.34 -5.97
CA ALA A 85 7.62 3.60 -5.54
C ALA A 85 8.89 3.93 -6.31
N VAL A 86 9.75 2.93 -6.50
CA VAL A 86 11.11 3.11 -7.04
C VAL A 86 11.12 3.03 -8.55
N ILE A 87 10.25 2.21 -9.13
CA ILE A 87 10.22 1.98 -10.58
C ILE A 87 9.03 2.73 -11.19
N LEU A 88 7.81 2.35 -10.81
CA LEU A 88 6.61 2.83 -11.51
C LEU A 88 6.43 4.34 -11.38
N PHE A 89 6.61 4.89 -10.18
CA PHE A 89 6.41 6.32 -9.95
C PHE A 89 7.35 7.24 -10.75
N PRO A 90 8.67 6.99 -10.86
CA PRO A 90 9.51 7.74 -11.80
C PRO A 90 9.03 7.69 -13.25
N PHE A 91 8.52 6.54 -13.73
CA PHE A 91 7.92 6.45 -15.07
C PHE A 91 6.66 7.32 -15.17
N GLU A 92 5.78 7.29 -14.17
CA GLU A 92 4.59 8.15 -14.13
C GLU A 92 4.98 9.64 -14.15
N LEU A 93 6.02 10.03 -13.39
CA LEU A 93 6.56 11.40 -13.41
C LEU A 93 7.13 11.81 -14.77
N ILE A 94 7.83 10.92 -15.47
CA ILE A 94 8.34 11.20 -16.83
C ILE A 94 7.19 11.36 -17.82
N LEU A 95 6.17 10.52 -17.73
CA LEU A 95 5.06 10.51 -18.68
C LEU A 95 4.08 11.68 -18.48
N PHE A 96 3.75 11.99 -17.23
CA PHE A 96 2.71 12.95 -16.87
C PHE A 96 3.24 14.26 -16.27
N GLY A 97 4.47 14.28 -15.76
CA GLY A 97 5.09 15.46 -15.18
C GLY A 97 4.22 16.11 -14.10
N ASN A 98 3.99 17.41 -14.23
CA ASN A 98 3.18 18.18 -13.28
C ASN A 98 1.68 17.80 -13.32
N PHE A 99 1.19 17.24 -14.44
CA PHE A 99 -0.21 16.81 -14.55
C PHE A 99 -0.53 15.57 -13.69
N LEU A 100 0.50 14.88 -13.19
CA LEU A 100 0.34 13.79 -12.22
C LEU A 100 -0.30 14.26 -10.91
N PHE A 101 -0.11 15.53 -10.55
CA PHE A 101 -0.61 16.14 -9.32
C PHE A 101 -1.70 17.19 -9.55
N SER A 102 -2.20 17.32 -10.79
CA SER A 102 -3.24 18.28 -11.17
C SER A 102 -4.52 17.55 -11.57
N ALA A 103 -5.67 18.06 -11.14
CA ALA A 103 -6.99 17.56 -11.56
C ALA A 103 -7.33 17.99 -12.99
N ASN A 104 -6.69 19.05 -13.49
CA ASN A 104 -7.05 19.67 -14.75
C ASN A 104 -5.80 19.97 -15.61
N PRO A 105 -5.64 19.33 -16.80
CA PRO A 105 -6.35 18.14 -17.27
C PRO A 105 -5.86 16.86 -16.58
N SER A 106 -6.74 15.87 -16.42
CA SER A 106 -6.35 14.55 -15.88
C SER A 106 -5.47 13.78 -16.89
N PRO A 107 -4.54 12.92 -16.43
CA PRO A 107 -3.74 12.06 -17.30
C PRO A 107 -4.56 11.15 -18.20
N PHE A 108 -5.75 10.73 -17.74
CA PHE A 108 -6.68 9.93 -18.53
C PHE A 108 -7.27 10.70 -19.73
N VAL A 109 -7.33 12.04 -19.64
CA VAL A 109 -7.78 12.89 -20.76
C VAL A 109 -6.61 13.31 -21.65
N PHE A 110 -5.46 13.64 -21.07
CA PHE A 110 -4.30 14.14 -21.82
C PHE A 110 -3.51 13.03 -22.53
N LYS A 111 -3.30 11.89 -21.86
CA LYS A 111 -2.48 10.75 -22.31
C LYS A 111 -3.13 9.43 -21.90
N GLU A 112 -4.33 9.20 -22.43
CA GLU A 112 -5.24 8.12 -22.07
C GLU A 112 -4.58 6.73 -22.08
N VAL A 113 -3.92 6.37 -23.19
CA VAL A 113 -3.29 5.05 -23.36
C VAL A 113 -2.22 4.82 -22.29
N GLN A 114 -1.36 5.81 -22.04
CA GLN A 114 -0.30 5.71 -21.04
C GLN A 114 -0.90 5.64 -19.63
N ALA A 115 -1.98 6.38 -19.35
CA ALA A 115 -2.64 6.36 -18.06
C ALA A 115 -3.25 4.99 -17.75
N TYR A 116 -3.93 4.36 -18.71
CA TYR A 116 -4.45 3.00 -18.53
C TYR A 116 -3.34 1.94 -18.40
N LEU A 117 -2.22 2.09 -19.10
CA LEU A 117 -1.06 1.21 -18.93
C LEU A 117 -0.47 1.32 -17.52
N MET A 118 -0.32 2.54 -16.98
CA MET A 118 0.18 2.73 -15.61
C MET A 118 -0.79 2.16 -14.57
N LEU A 119 -2.10 2.38 -14.76
CA LEU A 119 -3.14 1.80 -13.91
C LEU A 119 -3.12 0.26 -13.94
N MET A 120 -2.88 -0.34 -15.10
CA MET A 120 -2.73 -1.79 -15.24
C MET A 120 -1.51 -2.29 -14.45
N PHE A 121 -0.35 -1.62 -14.56
CA PHE A 121 0.83 -1.99 -13.79
C PHE A 121 0.62 -1.86 -12.29
N GLU A 122 -0.02 -0.78 -11.81
CA GLU A 122 -0.42 -0.65 -10.40
C GLU A 122 -1.32 -1.80 -9.95
N SER A 123 -2.32 -2.15 -10.76
CA SER A 123 -3.23 -3.26 -10.44
C SER A 123 -2.49 -4.58 -10.29
N ILE A 124 -1.49 -4.83 -11.13
CA ILE A 124 -0.62 -6.03 -11.02
C ILE A 124 0.16 -6.01 -9.71
N LEU A 125 0.71 -4.86 -9.29
CA LEU A 125 1.44 -4.75 -8.02
C LEU A 125 0.53 -5.00 -6.80
N ILE A 126 -0.72 -4.52 -6.84
CA ILE A 126 -1.73 -4.77 -5.79
C ILE A 126 -2.03 -6.27 -5.70
N ILE A 127 -2.31 -6.92 -6.84
CA ILE A 127 -2.56 -8.37 -6.90
C ILE A 127 -1.34 -9.14 -6.39
N TRP A 128 -0.14 -8.71 -6.76
CA TRP A 128 1.10 -9.33 -6.29
C TRP A 128 1.28 -9.21 -4.77
N SER A 129 1.00 -8.04 -4.18
CA SER A 129 1.03 -7.83 -2.72
C SER A 129 0.05 -8.76 -2.00
N PHE A 130 -1.16 -8.90 -2.56
CA PHE A 130 -2.17 -9.82 -2.03
C PHE A 130 -1.66 -11.28 -2.05
N LEU A 131 -1.09 -11.73 -3.16
CA LEU A 131 -0.55 -13.09 -3.29
C LEU A 131 0.59 -13.35 -2.32
N LEU A 132 1.53 -12.41 -2.16
CA LEU A 132 2.62 -12.55 -1.19
C LEU A 132 2.10 -12.64 0.24
N THR A 133 1.11 -11.82 0.59
CA THR A 133 0.47 -11.87 1.91
C THR A 133 -0.21 -13.23 2.12
N PHE A 134 -0.87 -13.76 1.10
CA PHE A 134 -1.51 -15.06 1.15
C PHE A 134 -0.53 -16.19 1.40
N PHE A 135 0.57 -16.25 0.64
CA PHE A 135 1.59 -17.27 0.83
C PHE A 135 2.29 -17.15 2.18
N ALA A 136 2.57 -15.93 2.63
CA ALA A 136 3.13 -15.66 3.95
C ALA A 136 2.28 -16.27 5.08
N VAL A 137 0.98 -15.99 5.09
CA VAL A 137 0.06 -16.49 6.13
C VAL A 137 -0.18 -17.99 5.97
N LYS A 138 -0.21 -18.49 4.73
CA LYS A 138 -0.41 -19.92 4.44
C LYS A 138 0.73 -20.77 4.98
N VAL A 139 1.97 -20.34 4.81
CA VAL A 139 3.13 -21.04 5.35
C VAL A 139 3.07 -21.13 6.88
N GLN A 140 2.60 -20.08 7.56
CA GLN A 140 2.55 -20.08 9.01
C GLN A 140 1.36 -20.84 9.61
N THR A 141 0.18 -20.72 9.01
CA THR A 141 -1.08 -21.25 9.56
C THR A 141 -1.47 -22.60 8.96
N ASN A 142 -0.89 -22.97 7.83
CA ASN A 142 -1.23 -24.14 7.00
C ASN A 142 -2.73 -24.22 6.62
N LYS A 143 -3.46 -23.10 6.65
CA LYS A 143 -4.91 -23.03 6.39
C LYS A 143 -5.21 -22.05 5.26
N ASN A 144 -5.69 -22.56 4.12
CA ASN A 144 -6.00 -21.75 2.95
C ASN A 144 -7.05 -20.66 3.23
N ILE A 145 -8.15 -21.01 3.91
CA ILE A 145 -9.25 -20.06 4.19
C ILE A 145 -8.79 -18.92 5.09
N VAL A 146 -8.06 -19.24 6.17
CA VAL A 146 -7.50 -18.23 7.09
C VAL A 146 -6.56 -17.29 6.34
N SER A 147 -5.72 -17.85 5.46
CA SER A 147 -4.76 -17.08 4.68
C SER A 147 -5.44 -16.14 3.69
N PHE A 148 -6.51 -16.60 3.04
CA PHE A 148 -7.29 -15.79 2.11
C PHE A 148 -7.98 -14.61 2.83
N ILE A 149 -8.70 -14.90 3.91
CA ILE A 149 -9.40 -13.88 4.70
C ILE A 149 -8.40 -12.87 5.26
N PHE A 150 -7.30 -13.34 5.85
CA PHE A 150 -6.28 -12.46 6.41
C PHE A 150 -5.66 -11.55 5.35
N SER A 151 -5.35 -12.09 4.17
CA SER A 151 -4.77 -11.31 3.07
C SER A 151 -5.72 -10.25 2.55
N LEU A 152 -7.01 -10.60 2.44
CA LEU A 152 -8.06 -9.69 2.03
C LEU A 152 -8.25 -8.56 3.05
N SER A 153 -8.30 -8.90 4.35
CA SER A 153 -8.42 -7.90 5.42
C SER A 153 -7.20 -7.01 5.50
N PHE A 154 -5.98 -7.56 5.43
CA PHE A 154 -4.74 -6.78 5.50
C PHE A 154 -4.60 -5.82 4.32
N ASN A 155 -4.72 -6.31 3.08
CA ASN A 155 -4.59 -5.45 1.90
C ASN A 155 -5.79 -4.50 1.78
N GLY A 156 -7.00 -4.94 2.12
CA GLY A 156 -8.19 -4.10 2.14
C GLY A 156 -8.08 -2.94 3.12
N ILE A 157 -7.57 -3.17 4.34
CA ILE A 157 -7.34 -2.10 5.32
C ILE A 157 -6.24 -1.15 4.84
N ASN A 158 -5.15 -1.65 4.25
CA ASN A 158 -4.13 -0.79 3.65
C ASN A 158 -4.70 0.10 2.53
N PHE A 159 -5.62 -0.42 1.71
CA PHE A 159 -6.31 0.37 0.68
C PHE A 159 -7.29 1.38 1.28
N LEU A 160 -8.07 1.00 2.30
CA LEU A 160 -8.97 1.91 3.00
C LEU A 160 -8.23 3.06 3.70
N LEU A 161 -7.05 2.79 4.24
CA LEU A 161 -6.19 3.80 4.84
C LEU A 161 -5.85 4.92 3.86
N LEU A 162 -5.56 4.58 2.59
CA LEU A 162 -5.31 5.57 1.55
C LEU A 162 -6.50 6.52 1.38
N LYS A 163 -7.72 5.96 1.39
CA LYS A 163 -8.97 6.72 1.24
C LYS A 163 -9.29 7.58 2.47
N VAL A 164 -9.12 7.04 3.67
CA VAL A 164 -9.40 7.78 4.92
C VAL A 164 -8.43 8.94 5.05
N ILE A 165 -7.14 8.71 4.83
CA ILE A 165 -6.14 9.78 4.94
C ILE A 165 -6.29 10.81 3.82
N SER A 166 -6.69 10.40 2.60
CA SER A 166 -7.00 11.37 1.54
C SER A 166 -8.15 12.31 1.91
N TYR A 167 -9.14 11.83 2.66
CA TYR A 167 -10.31 12.62 3.07
C TYR A 167 -10.02 13.54 4.28
N PHE A 168 -9.26 13.06 5.28
CA PHE A 168 -8.99 13.85 6.49
C PHE A 168 -7.89 14.90 6.33
N LEU A 169 -7.00 14.73 5.33
CA LEU A 169 -5.88 15.63 5.04
C LEU A 169 -6.04 16.38 3.70
N SER A 170 -7.26 16.48 3.18
CA SER A 170 -7.66 17.38 2.08
C SER A 170 -8.30 18.64 2.63
#